data_AF-M2R1A2-F1
#
_entry.id   AF-M2R1A2-F1
#
_cell.length_a   1.000
_cell.length_b   1.000
_cell.length_c   1.000
_cell.angle_alpha   90.00
_cell.angle_beta   90.00
_cell.angle_gamma   90.00
#
_symmetry.space_group_name_H-M   'P 1'
#
loop_
_entity.id
_entity.type
_entity.pdbx_description
1 polymer ?
#
loop_
_entity_poly.entity_id
_entity_poly.type
_entity_poly.pdbx_seq_one_letter_code
_entity_poly.pdbx_strand_id
1 'polypeptide(L)'
;MDAWPADHRKRDGRYQEYKTKGKNKADASASAWAYPLAQLGSLSAATLRSEKDRFEWSFLAGNTLERRLVQRGRSKVVFPGFPGARPVPAQDTGVNISQRADQGAHFLRTVYPDVDIGAELIREEIVGHVREERERRRHDPYMGNMVQVFHCGRTRQETTYIGSPTGQRNNELNISSVLFSKQKNTTLKPCITPVHSFETPIQQIIASSAINEADEPVHGTVLGVRTYTSTSFHEV
;
A
#
# COMPACT_ATOMS: atom_id res chain seq x y z
N MET A 1 -31.37 3.33 11.71
CA MET A 1 -30.64 4.50 12.26
C MET A 1 -29.23 4.05 12.53
N ASP A 2 -28.28 4.51 11.73
CA ASP A 2 -26.88 4.11 11.82
C ASP A 2 -26.22 4.83 13.01
N ALA A 3 -26.15 4.14 14.15
CA ALA A 3 -25.40 4.62 15.30
C ALA A 3 -23.91 4.31 15.09
N TRP A 4 -23.15 5.32 14.67
CA TRP A 4 -21.70 5.34 14.87
C TRP A 4 -21.40 5.34 16.38
N PRO A 5 -20.37 4.63 16.86
CA PRO A 5 -20.03 4.66 18.27
C PRO A 5 -19.41 6.00 18.64
N ALA A 6 -20.07 6.74 19.53
CA ALA A 6 -19.51 7.94 20.12
C ALA A 6 -18.59 7.56 21.30
N ASP A 7 -17.33 7.99 21.26
CA ASP A 7 -16.46 7.91 22.44
C ASP A 7 -16.71 9.15 23.31
N HIS A 8 -17.39 8.94 24.44
CA HIS A 8 -17.74 9.96 25.43
C HIS A 8 -16.94 9.82 26.73
N ARG A 9 -15.72 9.27 26.70
CA ARG A 9 -14.93 9.16 27.93
C ARG A 9 -14.33 10.51 28.33
N LYS A 10 -14.95 11.14 29.34
CA LYS A 10 -14.31 12.17 30.17
C LYS A 10 -13.11 11.54 30.88
N ARG A 11 -11.89 12.03 30.61
CA ARG A 11 -10.69 11.68 31.39
C ARG A 11 -10.57 12.63 32.57
N ASP A 12 -11.43 12.44 33.56
CA ASP A 12 -11.22 12.96 34.91
C ASP A 12 -10.65 11.82 35.75
N GLY A 13 -9.41 11.95 36.23
CA GLY A 13 -8.83 10.93 37.10
C GLY A 13 -7.32 11.07 37.28
N ARG A 14 -6.93 11.76 38.35
CA ARG A 14 -5.57 11.88 38.89
C ARG A 14 -4.91 10.51 39.00
N TYR A 15 -3.84 10.27 38.25
CA TYR A 15 -2.90 9.21 38.60
C TYR A 15 -2.10 9.67 39.82
N GLN A 16 -2.42 9.11 40.99
CA GLN A 16 -1.57 9.17 42.16
C GLN A 16 -0.26 8.43 41.85
N GLU A 17 0.84 9.16 41.86
CA GLU A 17 2.19 8.61 41.92
C GLU A 17 2.36 7.81 43.22
N TYR A 18 2.40 6.49 43.13
CA TYR A 18 2.99 5.68 44.19
C TYR A 18 4.51 5.77 44.06
N LYS A 19 5.14 6.52 44.96
CA LYS A 19 6.59 6.55 45.15
C LYS A 19 7.06 5.23 45.78
N THR A 20 7.38 4.23 44.96
CA THR A 20 8.20 3.09 45.40
C THR A 20 9.67 3.39 45.20
N LYS A 21 10.39 3.46 46.32
CA LYS A 21 11.83 3.69 46.43
C LYS A 21 12.55 2.36 46.21
N GLY A 22 13.16 2.16 45.05
CA GLY A 22 13.95 0.96 44.75
C GLY A 22 14.81 1.16 43.51
N LYS A 23 16.14 1.17 43.70
CA LYS A 23 17.14 1.22 42.62
C LYS A 23 17.10 -0.11 41.86
N ASN A 24 16.71 -0.08 40.59
CA ASN A 24 17.33 -0.87 39.52
C ASN A 24 17.03 -0.19 38.17
N LYS A 25 18.11 0.26 37.53
CA LYS A 25 18.12 0.71 36.13
C LYS A 25 18.05 -0.54 35.26
N ALA A 26 16.89 -0.77 34.65
CA ALA A 26 16.77 -1.55 33.43
C ALA A 26 15.78 -0.82 32.54
N ASP A 27 16.24 -0.46 31.35
CA ASP A 27 15.48 0.26 30.34
C ASP A 27 14.15 -0.45 30.05
N ALA A 28 13.05 0.18 30.44
CA ALA A 28 11.71 -0.12 29.92
C ALA A 28 11.63 0.38 28.48
N SER A 29 12.43 -0.21 27.59
CA SER A 29 12.33 0.00 26.15
C SER A 29 11.47 -1.09 25.53
N ALA A 30 10.54 -0.65 24.69
CA ALA A 30 9.72 -1.44 23.78
C ALA A 30 8.64 -2.31 24.45
N SER A 31 7.47 -1.70 24.71
CA SER A 31 6.25 -2.49 24.64
C SER A 31 6.14 -3.01 23.20
N ALA A 32 5.94 -4.31 23.06
CA ALA A 32 5.73 -5.00 21.80
C ALA A 32 4.49 -4.42 21.08
N TRP A 33 4.65 -3.97 19.84
CA TRP A 33 3.52 -3.55 18.99
C TRP A 33 3.06 -4.76 18.19
N ALA A 34 1.95 -5.37 18.63
CA ALA A 34 1.10 -6.26 17.84
C ALA A 34 -0.13 -5.46 17.36
N TYR A 35 -0.75 -5.90 16.26
CA TYR A 35 -1.98 -5.39 15.60
C TYR A 35 -1.84 -4.30 14.52
N PRO A 36 -2.69 -4.34 13.47
CA PRO A 36 -3.10 -3.13 12.78
C PRO A 36 -4.17 -2.43 13.63
N LEU A 37 -3.77 -1.89 14.78
CA LEU A 37 -4.52 -0.80 15.36
C LEU A 37 -4.28 0.41 14.46
N ALA A 38 -5.35 1.09 14.04
CA ALA A 38 -5.25 2.47 13.58
C ALA A 38 -4.81 3.34 14.78
N GLN A 39 -3.55 3.17 15.18
CA GLN A 39 -2.97 3.81 16.33
C GLN A 39 -2.52 5.20 15.90
N LEU A 40 -2.75 6.17 16.77
CA LEU A 40 -2.35 7.56 16.60
C LEU A 40 -0.86 7.63 16.22
N GLY A 41 -0.54 7.88 14.94
CA GLY A 41 0.83 7.86 14.42
C GLY A 41 1.27 6.63 13.60
N SER A 42 0.36 5.78 13.13
CA SER A 42 0.66 4.84 12.02
C SER A 42 0.81 5.62 10.69
N LEU A 43 1.68 5.15 9.79
CA LEU A 43 2.03 5.82 8.52
C LEU A 43 0.82 6.09 7.61
N SER A 44 -0.23 5.28 7.75
CA SER A 44 -1.51 5.41 7.04
C SER A 44 -2.67 5.83 7.95
N ALA A 45 -2.46 5.94 9.27
CA ALA A 45 -3.53 6.26 10.21
C ALA A 45 -3.81 7.76 10.27
N ALA A 46 -5.06 8.12 10.02
CA ALA A 46 -5.59 9.43 10.37
C ALA A 46 -5.51 9.58 11.90
N THR A 47 -4.82 10.61 12.34
CA THR A 47 -4.66 10.99 13.75
C THR A 47 -5.54 12.20 14.00
N LEU A 48 -6.61 12.04 14.80
CA LEU A 48 -7.43 13.17 15.21
C LEU A 48 -6.65 14.04 16.21
N ARG A 49 -6.49 15.31 15.90
CA ARG A 49 -5.71 16.27 16.68
C ARG A 49 -6.60 17.46 17.05
N SER A 50 -6.40 18.04 18.22
CA SER A 50 -7.01 19.32 18.61
C SER A 50 -6.06 20.47 18.29
N GLU A 51 -6.50 21.46 17.49
CA GLU A 51 -5.78 22.69 17.14
C GLU A 51 -6.75 23.89 17.24
N LYS A 52 -6.40 24.91 18.05
CA LYS A 52 -7.19 26.14 18.24
C LYS A 52 -8.70 25.87 18.49
N ASP A 53 -9.00 24.98 19.43
CA ASP A 53 -10.36 24.54 19.80
C ASP A 53 -11.15 23.82 18.69
N ARG A 54 -10.49 23.35 17.62
CA ARG A 54 -11.08 22.51 16.58
C ARG A 54 -10.35 21.18 16.47
N PHE A 55 -11.09 20.12 16.17
CA PHE A 55 -10.51 18.82 15.89
C PHE A 55 -10.27 18.67 14.39
N GLU A 56 -9.05 18.32 14.01
CA GLU A 56 -8.63 18.10 12.63
C GLU A 56 -7.98 16.72 12.48
N TRP A 57 -8.24 16.06 11.35
CA TRP A 57 -7.56 14.82 10.99
C TRP A 57 -6.20 15.13 10.37
N SER A 58 -5.13 14.65 11.01
CA SER A 58 -3.76 14.76 10.53
C SER A 58 -3.23 13.40 10.07
N PHE A 59 -2.43 13.39 9.01
CA PHE A 59 -1.86 12.17 8.44
C PHE A 59 -0.34 12.28 8.45
N LEU A 60 0.39 11.19 8.70
CA LEU A 60 1.87 11.20 8.62
C LEU A 60 2.38 11.50 7.20
N ALA A 61 1.59 11.16 6.18
CA ALA A 61 1.84 11.54 4.79
C ALA A 61 1.41 12.99 4.46
N GLY A 62 0.77 13.68 5.40
CA GLY A 62 0.33 15.07 5.25
C GLY A 62 1.46 16.07 5.47
N ASN A 63 1.31 17.26 4.91
CA ASN A 63 2.33 18.32 4.95
C ASN A 63 2.27 19.15 6.26
N THR A 64 1.96 18.51 7.39
CA THR A 64 1.91 19.15 8.70
C THR A 64 3.31 19.20 9.33
N LEU A 65 3.71 20.37 9.83
CA LEU A 65 5.09 20.66 10.28
C LEU A 65 5.60 19.76 11.42
N GLU A 66 4.72 19.17 12.22
CA GLU A 66 5.10 18.47 13.46
C GLU A 66 5.38 16.96 13.30
N ARG A 67 4.79 16.32 12.29
CA ARG A 67 4.95 14.88 12.04
C ARG A 67 5.16 14.64 10.55
N ARG A 68 6.33 15.03 10.08
CA ARG A 68 6.73 14.88 8.69
C ARG A 68 7.52 13.61 8.50
N LEU A 69 7.19 12.84 7.46
CA LEU A 69 8.08 11.81 6.98
C LEU A 69 9.36 12.44 6.46
N VAL A 70 10.44 12.24 7.21
CA VAL A 70 11.77 12.67 6.80
C VAL A 70 12.33 11.60 5.88
N GLN A 71 12.40 11.92 4.59
CA GLN A 71 13.06 11.07 3.62
C GLN A 71 14.52 10.84 4.04
N ARG A 72 14.87 9.60 4.36
CA ARG A 72 16.25 9.22 4.65
C ARG A 72 16.96 8.84 3.36
N GLY A 73 17.78 9.76 2.85
CA GLY A 73 18.60 9.55 1.66
C GLY A 73 17.86 9.77 0.34
N ARG A 74 18.49 9.39 -0.78
CA ARG A 74 17.90 9.53 -2.12
C ARG A 74 16.91 8.39 -2.38
N SER A 75 15.76 8.72 -2.97
CA SER A 75 14.81 7.72 -3.46
C SER A 75 15.51 6.83 -4.49
N LYS A 76 15.31 5.52 -4.39
CA LYS A 76 15.85 4.54 -5.33
C LYS A 76 14.71 3.67 -5.84
N VAL A 77 14.66 3.52 -7.15
CA VAL A 77 13.79 2.55 -7.79
C VAL A 77 14.46 1.18 -7.63
N VAL A 78 13.90 0.34 -6.76
CA VAL A 78 14.48 -0.99 -6.47
C VAL A 78 13.98 -2.05 -7.45
N PHE A 79 12.75 -1.88 -7.93
CA PHE A 79 12.22 -2.64 -9.05
C PHE A 79 12.13 -1.68 -10.23
N PRO A 80 13.19 -1.54 -11.06
CA PRO A 80 12.99 -0.94 -12.36
C PRO A 80 11.91 -1.78 -13.01
N GLY A 81 10.79 -1.17 -13.43
CA GLY A 81 9.76 -1.92 -14.14
C GLY A 81 10.48 -2.75 -15.20
N PHE A 82 10.48 -4.08 -15.06
CA PHE A 82 11.10 -4.95 -16.05
C PHE A 82 10.58 -4.49 -17.41
N PRO A 83 11.38 -4.50 -18.49
CA PRO A 83 10.87 -4.19 -19.82
C PRO A 83 9.75 -5.18 -20.14
N GLY A 84 8.49 -4.80 -19.84
CA GLY A 84 7.35 -5.71 -19.76
C GLY A 84 6.40 -5.52 -18.55
N ALA A 85 6.86 -5.21 -17.33
CA ALA A 85 6.07 -5.30 -16.08
C ALA A 85 4.82 -4.40 -15.97
N ARG A 86 4.74 -3.42 -16.85
CA ARG A 86 3.56 -2.67 -17.27
C ARG A 86 4.13 -1.91 -18.46
N PRO A 87 3.44 -1.74 -19.61
CA PRO A 87 3.69 -0.51 -20.32
C PRO A 87 3.53 0.57 -19.26
N VAL A 88 4.62 1.32 -18.96
CA VAL A 88 4.53 2.57 -18.21
C VAL A 88 3.24 3.19 -18.74
N PRO A 89 2.17 3.36 -17.93
CA PRO A 89 0.85 3.70 -18.47
C PRO A 89 1.09 4.91 -19.33
N ALA A 90 1.05 4.71 -20.67
CA ALA A 90 1.95 5.40 -21.62
C ALA A 90 2.18 6.78 -21.06
N GLN A 91 3.33 7.00 -20.40
CA GLN A 91 3.63 8.24 -19.69
C GLN A 91 3.07 9.30 -20.60
N ASP A 92 2.04 10.06 -20.17
CA ASP A 92 1.33 11.04 -21.01
C ASP A 92 2.35 11.54 -22.01
N THR A 93 2.27 11.13 -23.27
CA THR A 93 3.45 11.10 -24.16
C THR A 93 3.87 12.52 -24.57
N GLY A 94 3.51 13.53 -23.78
CA GLY A 94 3.22 14.89 -24.19
C GLY A 94 2.05 14.95 -25.17
N VAL A 95 1.49 13.80 -25.57
CA VAL A 95 0.53 13.72 -26.66
C VAL A 95 -0.83 14.05 -26.08
N ASN A 96 -1.31 15.24 -26.42
CA ASN A 96 -2.63 15.71 -26.05
C ASN A 96 -3.68 14.70 -26.53
N ILE A 97 -4.78 14.54 -25.79
CA ILE A 97 -5.91 13.68 -26.16
C ILE A 97 -6.36 13.96 -27.60
N SER A 98 -6.33 15.23 -28.02
CA SER A 98 -6.60 15.63 -29.42
C SER A 98 -5.68 14.95 -30.42
N GLN A 99 -4.37 14.91 -30.16
CA GLN A 99 -3.39 14.28 -31.05
C GLN A 99 -3.57 12.75 -31.09
N ARG A 100 -3.96 12.13 -29.97
CA ARG A 100 -4.33 10.70 -29.96
C ARG A 100 -5.56 10.42 -30.81
N ALA A 101 -6.58 11.27 -30.72
CA ALA A 101 -7.78 11.16 -31.54
C ALA A 101 -7.48 11.34 -33.03
N ASP A 102 -6.62 12.31 -33.37
CA ASP A 102 -6.20 12.54 -34.76
C ASP A 102 -5.40 11.35 -35.33
N GLN A 103 -4.49 10.78 -34.54
CA GLN A 103 -3.76 9.56 -34.91
C GLN A 103 -4.71 8.36 -35.10
N GLY A 104 -5.69 8.22 -34.21
CA GLY A 104 -6.73 7.19 -34.31
C GLY A 104 -7.56 7.35 -35.59
N ALA A 105 -8.00 8.57 -35.90
CA ALA A 105 -8.76 8.86 -37.11
C ALA A 105 -7.94 8.57 -38.38
N HIS A 106 -6.66 8.95 -38.40
CA HIS A 106 -5.77 8.66 -39.52
C HIS A 106 -5.59 7.14 -39.71
N PHE A 107 -5.40 6.39 -38.61
CA PHE A 107 -5.30 4.94 -38.66
C PHE A 107 -6.57 4.31 -39.24
N LEU A 108 -7.75 4.72 -38.74
CA LEU A 108 -9.03 4.19 -39.21
C LEU A 108 -9.27 4.49 -40.70
N ARG A 109 -8.94 5.68 -41.19
CA ARG A 109 -9.00 6.00 -42.63
C ARG A 109 -8.06 5.16 -43.48
N THR A 110 -6.93 4.74 -42.91
CA THR A 110 -5.94 3.90 -43.62
C THR A 110 -6.44 2.45 -43.74
N VAL A 111 -7.09 1.94 -42.71
CA VAL A 111 -7.54 0.53 -42.63
C VAL A 111 -8.95 0.33 -43.17
N TYR A 112 -9.83 1.32 -42.99
CA TYR A 112 -11.24 1.31 -43.37
C TYR A 112 -11.59 2.60 -44.11
N PRO A 113 -11.12 2.77 -45.36
CA PRO A 113 -11.30 4.02 -46.11
C PRO A 113 -12.77 4.36 -46.39
N ASP A 114 -13.65 3.33 -46.40
CA ASP A 114 -15.08 3.50 -46.65
C ASP A 114 -15.85 4.02 -45.43
N VAL A 115 -15.18 4.12 -44.26
CA VAL A 115 -15.80 4.55 -43.00
C VAL A 115 -15.15 5.84 -42.55
N ASP A 116 -15.88 6.96 -42.67
CA ASP A 116 -15.39 8.24 -42.14
C ASP A 116 -15.76 8.39 -40.67
N ILE A 117 -14.81 8.06 -39.80
CA ILE A 117 -14.90 8.27 -38.36
C ILE A 117 -14.19 9.58 -38.02
N GLY A 118 -14.97 10.59 -37.65
CA GLY A 118 -14.45 11.90 -37.26
C GLY A 118 -13.56 11.80 -36.01
N ALA A 119 -12.45 12.54 -36.00
CA ALA A 119 -11.54 12.61 -34.84
C ALA A 119 -12.25 13.13 -33.58
N GLU A 120 -13.29 13.96 -33.73
CA GLU A 120 -14.10 14.44 -32.61
C GLU A 120 -14.83 13.29 -31.87
N LEU A 121 -15.41 12.34 -32.60
CA LEU A 121 -16.07 11.18 -31.99
C LEU A 121 -15.07 10.29 -31.22
N ILE A 122 -13.89 10.06 -31.80
CA ILE A 122 -12.82 9.31 -31.15
C ILE A 122 -12.34 10.04 -29.89
N ARG A 123 -12.26 11.37 -29.94
CA ARG A 123 -11.86 12.20 -28.81
C ARG A 123 -12.87 12.09 -27.67
N GLU A 124 -14.15 12.23 -27.97
CA GLU A 124 -15.24 12.09 -26.99
C GLU A 124 -15.20 10.72 -26.31
N GLU A 125 -15.00 9.65 -27.09
CA GLU A 125 -14.89 8.30 -26.57
C GLU A 125 -13.66 8.11 -25.66
N ILE A 126 -12.49 8.62 -26.07
CA ILE A 126 -11.28 8.56 -25.24
C ILE A 126 -11.48 9.33 -23.93
N VAL A 127 -12.06 10.53 -23.99
CA VAL A 127 -12.33 11.35 -22.79
C VAL A 127 -13.35 10.65 -21.88
N GLY A 128 -14.41 10.09 -22.45
CA GLY A 128 -15.42 9.31 -21.76
C GLY A 128 -14.80 8.12 -21.02
N HIS A 129 -14.06 7.28 -21.75
CA HIS A 129 -13.37 6.12 -21.17
C HIS A 129 -12.40 6.50 -20.06
N VAL A 130 -11.57 7.55 -20.24
CA VAL A 130 -10.64 8.01 -19.20
C VAL A 130 -11.39 8.50 -17.96
N ARG A 131 -12.50 9.21 -18.15
CA ARG A 131 -13.33 9.69 -17.05
C ARG A 131 -13.99 8.52 -16.31
N GLU A 132 -14.60 7.59 -17.02
CA GLU A 132 -15.23 6.40 -16.46
C GLU A 132 -14.22 5.52 -15.72
N GLU A 133 -13.05 5.29 -16.30
CA GLU A 133 -12.00 4.52 -15.64
C GLU A 133 -11.54 5.20 -14.35
N ARG A 134 -11.42 6.52 -14.36
CA ARG A 134 -11.07 7.32 -13.17
C ARG A 134 -12.17 7.25 -12.11
N GLU A 135 -13.43 7.38 -12.51
CA GLU A 135 -14.59 7.29 -11.60
C GLU A 135 -14.73 5.89 -11.03
N ARG A 136 -14.53 4.84 -11.85
CA ARG A 136 -14.54 3.44 -11.42
C ARG A 136 -13.42 3.18 -10.42
N ARG A 137 -12.17 3.58 -10.73
CA ARG A 137 -11.04 3.42 -9.80
C ARG A 137 -11.23 4.16 -8.48
N ARG A 138 -11.91 5.32 -8.49
CA ARG A 138 -12.21 6.07 -7.27
C ARG A 138 -13.20 5.35 -6.36
N HIS A 139 -14.11 4.56 -6.93
CA HIS A 139 -15.19 3.90 -6.20
C HIS A 139 -15.10 2.38 -6.24
N ASP A 140 -13.97 1.80 -6.64
CA ASP A 140 -13.81 0.35 -6.71
C ASP A 140 -13.63 -0.21 -5.29
N PRO A 141 -14.65 -0.86 -4.71
CA PRO A 141 -14.55 -1.40 -3.34
C PRO A 141 -13.60 -2.60 -3.29
N TYR A 142 -13.23 -3.15 -4.45
CA TYR A 142 -12.30 -4.26 -4.61
C TYR A 142 -10.90 -3.78 -5.01
N MET A 143 -10.60 -2.48 -4.93
CA MET A 143 -9.23 -2.01 -5.08
C MET A 143 -8.48 -2.20 -3.76
N GLY A 144 -7.63 -3.22 -3.70
CA GLY A 144 -6.83 -3.53 -2.52
C GLY A 144 -5.40 -3.01 -2.61
N ASN A 145 -4.67 -3.11 -1.49
CA ASN A 145 -3.23 -2.84 -1.49
C ASN A 145 -2.51 -3.97 -2.22
N MET A 146 -1.79 -3.63 -3.30
CA MET A 146 -0.95 -4.58 -4.04
C MET A 146 0.44 -4.74 -3.43
N VAL A 147 0.80 -3.95 -2.42
CA VAL A 147 2.08 -4.09 -1.71
C VAL A 147 1.78 -4.33 -0.24
N GLN A 148 2.35 -5.38 0.30
CA GLN A 148 2.19 -5.73 1.71
C GLN A 148 3.54 -5.94 2.36
N VAL A 149 3.77 -5.27 3.48
CA VAL A 149 4.92 -5.53 4.35
C VAL A 149 4.47 -6.50 5.43
N PHE A 150 5.26 -7.53 5.70
CA PHE A 150 4.94 -8.52 6.72
C PHE A 150 6.20 -9.05 7.37
N HIS A 151 6.04 -9.62 8.54
CA HIS A 151 7.13 -10.21 9.31
C HIS A 151 6.95 -11.73 9.29
N CYS A 152 8.05 -12.46 9.12
CA CYS A 152 8.06 -13.91 9.31
C CYS A 152 9.22 -14.26 10.25
N GLY A 153 8.92 -15.04 11.27
CA GLY A 153 9.87 -15.47 12.29
C GLY A 153 9.49 -16.83 12.82
N ARG A 154 10.03 -17.90 12.23
CA ARG A 154 9.98 -19.26 12.83
C ARG A 154 11.00 -19.46 13.96
N THR A 155 11.94 -18.53 14.13
CA THR A 155 13.02 -18.58 15.13
C THR A 155 13.16 -17.22 15.83
N ARG A 156 14.08 -17.09 16.79
CA ARG A 156 14.36 -15.83 17.54
C ARG A 156 14.69 -14.61 16.66
N GLN A 157 14.85 -14.77 15.35
CA GLN A 157 15.09 -13.67 14.42
C GLN A 157 13.87 -13.44 13.51
N GLU A 158 13.17 -12.35 13.78
CA GLU A 158 12.09 -11.85 12.94
C GLU A 158 12.68 -11.20 11.68
N THR A 159 12.33 -11.73 10.51
CA THR A 159 12.73 -11.16 9.22
C THR A 159 11.54 -10.43 8.61
N THR A 160 11.76 -9.23 8.10
CA THR A 160 10.71 -8.47 7.42
C THR A 160 10.78 -8.74 5.93
N TYR A 161 9.62 -8.87 5.30
CA TYR A 161 9.46 -9.12 3.88
C TYR A 161 8.47 -8.12 3.27
N ILE A 162 8.61 -7.92 1.97
CA ILE A 162 7.68 -7.16 1.13
C ILE A 162 7.16 -8.10 0.06
N GLY A 163 5.85 -8.29 0.06
CA GLY A 163 5.11 -8.94 -1.02
C GLY A 163 4.62 -7.91 -2.02
N SER A 164 4.85 -8.16 -3.30
CA SER A 164 4.41 -7.29 -4.40
C SER A 164 4.17 -8.08 -5.68
N PRO A 165 3.23 -7.66 -6.55
CA PRO A 165 3.08 -8.23 -7.87
C PRO A 165 4.26 -7.89 -8.77
N THR A 166 4.63 -8.83 -9.62
CA THR A 166 5.64 -8.71 -10.68
C THR A 166 5.12 -9.33 -11.97
N GLY A 167 5.97 -9.32 -13.00
CA GLY A 167 5.64 -9.84 -14.33
C GLY A 167 4.81 -8.86 -15.17
N GLN A 168 4.71 -9.13 -16.48
CA GLN A 168 4.04 -8.23 -17.43
C GLN A 168 2.56 -8.01 -17.14
N ARG A 169 1.91 -9.01 -16.55
CA ARG A 169 0.48 -8.99 -16.26
C ARG A 169 0.18 -8.75 -14.79
N ASN A 170 1.16 -8.41 -13.95
CA ASN A 170 1.01 -8.33 -12.49
C ASN A 170 0.41 -9.60 -11.86
N ASN A 171 0.64 -10.76 -12.47
CA ASN A 171 0.08 -12.03 -12.07
C ASN A 171 1.12 -12.90 -11.35
N GLU A 172 2.32 -12.40 -11.09
CA GLU A 172 3.37 -13.12 -10.36
C GLU A 172 3.56 -12.48 -8.99
N LEU A 173 3.62 -13.27 -7.92
CA LEU A 173 3.93 -12.78 -6.58
C LEU A 173 5.44 -12.84 -6.33
N ASN A 174 6.02 -11.72 -5.97
CA ASN A 174 7.41 -11.63 -5.53
C ASN A 174 7.46 -11.28 -4.03
N ILE A 175 8.35 -11.95 -3.30
CA ILE A 175 8.63 -11.71 -1.88
C ILE A 175 10.11 -11.34 -1.73
N SER A 176 10.36 -10.13 -1.24
CA SER A 176 11.71 -9.59 -1.06
C SER A 176 11.99 -9.28 0.40
N SER A 177 13.15 -9.69 0.93
CA SER A 177 13.49 -9.46 2.35
C SER A 177 14.01 -8.04 2.59
N VAL A 178 13.60 -7.43 3.70
CA VAL A 178 14.06 -6.13 4.18
C VAL A 178 14.91 -6.35 5.42
N LEU A 179 16.15 -5.90 5.35
CA LEU A 179 17.10 -5.94 6.45
C LEU A 179 17.23 -4.56 7.06
N PHE A 180 16.81 -4.44 8.32
CA PHE A 180 17.01 -3.25 9.12
C PHE A 180 18.32 -3.37 9.91
N SER A 181 19.15 -2.33 9.84
CA SER A 181 20.35 -2.23 10.67
C SER A 181 20.27 -0.96 11.48
N LYS A 182 20.60 -1.01 12.78
CA LYS A 182 20.68 0.19 13.62
C LYS A 182 21.83 1.11 13.23
N GLN A 183 22.89 0.55 12.66
CA GLN A 183 24.13 1.26 12.32
C GLN A 183 24.26 1.53 10.81
N LYS A 184 23.63 0.71 9.96
CA LYS A 184 23.66 0.84 8.50
C LYS A 184 22.30 1.27 7.95
N ASN A 185 22.26 1.68 6.69
CA ASN A 185 21.00 1.93 5.99
C ASN A 185 20.16 0.66 5.85
N THR A 186 18.84 0.81 5.81
CA THR A 186 17.91 -0.27 5.47
C THR A 186 18.26 -0.83 4.10
N THR A 187 18.43 -2.15 4.01
CA THR A 187 18.80 -2.84 2.78
C THR A 187 17.63 -3.73 2.34
N LEU A 188 17.06 -3.41 1.18
CA LEU A 188 16.12 -4.31 0.50
C LEU A 188 16.93 -5.28 -0.35
N LYS A 189 16.75 -6.59 -0.12
CA LYS A 189 17.28 -7.64 -0.98
C LYS A 189 16.17 -8.09 -1.94
N PRO A 190 16.13 -7.56 -3.17
CA PRO A 190 15.11 -7.95 -4.13
C PRO A 190 15.32 -9.42 -4.52
N CYS A 191 14.22 -10.17 -4.63
CA CYS A 191 14.22 -11.46 -5.31
C CYS A 191 13.86 -11.22 -6.79
N ILE A 192 14.56 -11.89 -7.71
CA ILE A 192 14.26 -11.80 -9.15
C ILE A 192 13.23 -12.85 -9.55
N THR A 193 13.20 -13.97 -8.83
CA THR A 193 12.33 -15.10 -9.12
C THR A 193 10.99 -14.93 -8.39
N PRO A 194 9.85 -15.00 -9.09
CA PRO A 194 8.55 -14.98 -8.44
C PRO A 194 8.37 -16.24 -7.59
N VAL A 195 7.75 -16.07 -6.43
CA VAL A 195 7.42 -17.16 -5.50
C VAL A 195 6.22 -17.95 -6.00
N HIS A 196 5.27 -17.28 -6.65
CA HIS A 196 4.07 -17.89 -7.19
C HIS A 196 3.59 -17.16 -8.44
N SER A 197 2.91 -17.87 -9.34
CA SER A 197 2.29 -17.31 -10.55
C SER A 197 0.81 -17.62 -10.57
N PHE A 198 0.01 -16.63 -10.90
CA PHE A 198 -1.45 -16.69 -10.99
C PHE A 198 -1.91 -16.60 -12.43
N GLU A 199 -3.11 -17.10 -12.70
CA GLU A 199 -3.73 -17.01 -14.02
C GLU A 199 -4.17 -15.57 -14.36
N THR A 200 -4.58 -14.81 -13.33
CA THR A 200 -5.08 -13.44 -13.50
C THR A 200 -4.30 -12.44 -12.63
N PRO A 201 -4.33 -11.13 -12.97
CA PRO A 201 -3.58 -10.11 -12.25
C PRO A 201 -3.94 -10.05 -10.77
N ILE A 202 -2.94 -9.87 -9.92
CA ILE A 202 -3.10 -9.66 -8.49
C ILE A 202 -3.73 -8.28 -8.25
N GLN A 203 -4.80 -8.26 -7.47
CA GLN A 203 -5.57 -7.08 -7.09
C GLN A 203 -5.28 -6.66 -5.64
N GLN A 204 -4.91 -7.61 -4.78
CA GLN A 204 -4.68 -7.35 -3.36
C GLN A 204 -3.75 -8.40 -2.75
N ILE A 205 -2.89 -7.96 -1.85
CA ILE A 205 -2.06 -8.81 -0.99
C ILE A 205 -2.31 -8.39 0.46
N ILE A 206 -2.59 -9.35 1.32
CA ILE A 206 -2.73 -9.16 2.77
C ILE A 206 -1.88 -10.23 3.46
N ALA A 207 -1.30 -9.89 4.61
CA ALA A 207 -0.63 -10.84 5.48
C ALA A 207 -1.41 -11.00 6.78
N SER A 208 -1.45 -12.22 7.31
CA SER A 208 -1.94 -12.49 8.65
C SER A 208 -1.06 -11.77 9.67
N SER A 209 -1.69 -11.07 10.61
CA SER A 209 -0.98 -10.59 11.79
C SER A 209 -0.76 -11.79 12.70
N ALA A 210 0.48 -12.05 13.13
CA ALA A 210 0.71 -12.88 14.30
C ALA A 210 0.03 -12.16 15.48
N ILE A 211 -1.09 -12.70 15.95
CA ILE A 211 -1.68 -12.26 17.20
C ILE A 211 -0.84 -12.95 18.26
N ASN A 212 0.04 -12.19 18.91
CA ASN A 212 0.78 -12.67 20.08
C ASN A 212 -0.21 -12.75 21.26
N GLU A 213 -1.15 -13.68 21.20
CA GLU A 213 -1.79 -14.16 22.43
C GLU A 213 -0.71 -14.92 23.21
N ALA A 214 -0.53 -14.51 24.46
CA ALA A 214 0.56 -14.95 25.31
C ALA A 214 0.62 -16.49 25.36
N ASP A 215 1.80 -17.04 25.05
CA ASP A 215 2.23 -18.44 25.16
C ASP A 215 1.92 -19.44 24.03
N GLU A 216 1.27 -19.06 22.93
CA GLU A 216 1.17 -19.96 21.76
C GLU A 216 2.37 -19.81 20.79
N PRO A 217 2.90 -20.91 20.24
CA PRO A 217 3.97 -20.85 19.25
C PRO A 217 3.53 -20.03 18.04
N VAL A 218 4.33 -19.03 17.67
CA VAL A 218 4.08 -18.15 16.52
C VAL A 218 3.86 -19.01 15.26
N HIS A 219 2.60 -19.15 14.85
CA HIS A 219 2.25 -19.80 13.59
C HIS A 219 2.86 -19.02 12.41
N GLY A 220 3.22 -19.74 11.35
CA GLY A 220 3.78 -19.14 10.13
C GLY A 220 2.89 -18.03 9.59
N THR A 221 3.51 -17.04 8.94
CA THR A 221 2.75 -15.91 8.37
C THR A 221 2.03 -16.38 7.12
N VAL A 222 0.71 -16.24 7.11
CA VAL A 222 -0.13 -16.58 5.96
C VAL A 222 -0.38 -15.34 5.13
N LEU A 223 -0.03 -15.39 3.85
CA LEU A 223 -0.37 -14.38 2.86
C LEU A 223 -1.68 -14.75 2.15
N GLY A 224 -2.65 -13.85 2.21
CA GLY A 224 -3.82 -13.87 1.34
C GLY A 224 -3.56 -13.06 0.07
N VAL A 225 -3.76 -13.67 -1.09
CA VAL A 225 -3.63 -13.00 -2.40
C VAL A 225 -4.96 -13.08 -3.13
N ARG A 226 -5.50 -11.92 -3.50
CA ARG A 226 -6.68 -11.82 -4.35
C ARG A 226 -6.27 -11.45 -5.76
N THR A 227 -6.76 -12.21 -6.72
CA THR A 227 -6.66 -11.95 -8.16
C THR A 227 -8.03 -11.52 -8.70
N TYR A 228 -8.16 -11.34 -10.02
CA TYR A 228 -9.46 -11.02 -10.62
C TYR A 228 -10.47 -12.17 -10.48
N THR A 229 -9.99 -13.42 -10.44
CA THR A 229 -10.83 -14.62 -10.52
C THR A 229 -10.83 -15.46 -9.24
N SER A 230 -9.84 -15.28 -8.35
CA SER A 230 -9.69 -16.15 -7.19
C SER A 230 -9.01 -15.46 -6.01
N THR A 231 -9.15 -16.08 -4.84
CA THR A 231 -8.40 -15.73 -3.63
C THR A 231 -7.65 -16.98 -3.16
N SER A 232 -6.35 -16.85 -2.93
CA SER A 232 -5.49 -17.94 -2.44
C SER A 232 -4.81 -17.54 -1.13
N PHE A 233 -4.40 -18.55 -0.37
CA PHE A 233 -3.65 -18.38 0.88
C PHE A 233 -2.34 -19.16 0.80
N HIS A 234 -1.24 -18.54 1.21
CA HIS A 234 0.11 -19.09 1.15
C HIS A 234 0.80 -18.92 2.50
N GLU A 235 1.29 -20.01 3.10
CA GLU A 235 2.16 -19.92 4.27
C GLU A 235 3.58 -19.55 3.81
N VAL A 236 4.20 -18.57 4.48
CA VAL A 236 5.55 -18.04 4.18
C VAL A 236 6.53 -18.34 5.30
#